data_AF-A0A192H2Q9-F1
#
_entry.id   AF-A0A192H2Q9-F1
#
_cell.length_a   1.000
_cell.length_b   1.000
_cell.length_c   1.000
_cell.angle_alpha   90.00
_cell.angle_beta   90.00
_cell.angle_gamma   90.00
#
_symmetry.space_group_name_H-M   'P 1'
#
loop_
_entity.id
_entity.type
_entity.pdbx_description
1 polymer ?
#
loop_
_entity_poly.entity_id
_entity_poly.type
_entity_poly.pdbx_seq_one_letter_code
_entity_poly.pdbx_strand_id
1 'polypeptide(L)'
;MLKKHSWLVALLGLLLVMCWSQPAAAKSYNITNYSVNINVTKSGDAQVTQRIRYDFDGDFNGVYYKQDIAGIKGLVNPQVAIDQDGHEQRLAENTTGAPNTFSTTQTDDAYQLKVYHPISNQAATFIYRYQLNGVVTNYADTATLNWKVIGTGWEVPLNNVHITIQLPQKSVQGLQAWAHGPLNGQVAVDRKNGRVVMKVAEVPAKTFVQSRLLFPTTVTAQNPQRSTKKMKHKIQKQEAKFAQEANQKREMQRRIPIIIAFSALAIAAFNLIYQLIWLTRHPADHYPRPTPVPHSFDIPPYSPAVAQRLLKRDGPDAKAFTATLMALAAKGEIVIEADHKTYRLTKTAKLSAATLKQPIFDLLFNQIGKAGSVTMAQIQAYGRQQNGRLSDAFSSWVTHQRQQTTALGFNNKTNQLVRSHAFTLAIISSIFTVIALICDFYIATGTKNSPLTWPVIVTAGLLLVVSWGVWLVKVSHLPRYVQSGSQAIEKLHGFDRMLRDIGHFDTAKVGDLLLWEQILPYAVAFGSAKKVAAALKANFSDEQLRVGLPIGYPLFIYPQAFAGTDFSSSFTSTFSSSVAANSISSTSGGSGGFSGGGTGGFGGGSGGGAF
;
A
#
# COMPACT_ATOMS: atom_id res chain seq x y z
N MET A 1 7.02 -10.49 19.98
CA MET A 1 7.98 -9.78 19.11
C MET A 1 7.29 -9.14 17.90
N LEU A 2 6.43 -9.86 17.16
CA LEU A 2 5.67 -9.26 16.05
C LEU A 2 4.68 -8.15 16.46
N LYS A 3 4.01 -8.22 17.63
CA LYS A 3 3.03 -7.18 18.04
C LYS A 3 3.58 -5.75 18.19
N LYS A 4 4.91 -5.54 18.36
CA LYS A 4 5.51 -4.21 18.48
C LYS A 4 6.01 -3.61 17.15
N HIS A 5 6.15 -4.44 16.11
CA HIS A 5 6.61 -4.04 14.78
C HIS A 5 5.64 -4.46 13.67
N SER A 6 4.46 -5.01 14.02
CA SER A 6 3.41 -5.42 13.09
C SER A 6 2.89 -4.24 12.28
N TRP A 7 2.91 -3.04 12.85
CA TRP A 7 2.54 -1.81 12.14
C TRP A 7 3.52 -1.46 11.02
N LEU A 8 4.82 -1.76 11.16
CA LEU A 8 5.85 -1.50 10.13
C LEU A 8 5.77 -2.48 8.96
N VAL A 9 5.54 -3.76 9.26
CA VAL A 9 5.31 -4.79 8.23
C VAL A 9 3.99 -4.54 7.51
N ALA A 10 2.96 -4.09 8.23
CA ALA A 10 1.72 -3.64 7.63
C ALA A 10 1.93 -2.43 6.72
N LEU A 11 2.81 -1.48 7.09
CA LEU A 11 3.13 -0.29 6.29
C LEU A 11 3.88 -0.63 4.99
N LEU A 12 4.85 -1.56 5.06
CA LEU A 12 5.59 -2.09 3.91
C LEU A 12 4.68 -2.93 2.99
N GLY A 13 3.78 -3.72 3.58
CA GLY A 13 2.73 -4.43 2.85
C GLY A 13 1.74 -3.49 2.18
N LEU A 14 1.36 -2.38 2.85
CA LEU A 14 0.48 -1.36 2.29
C LEU A 14 1.13 -0.68 1.07
N LEU A 15 2.43 -0.37 1.15
CA LEU A 15 3.22 0.22 0.05
C LEU A 15 3.33 -0.73 -1.16
N LEU A 16 3.47 -2.04 -0.91
CA LEU A 16 3.52 -3.06 -1.97
C LEU A 16 2.14 -3.33 -2.59
N VAL A 17 1.05 -3.29 -1.81
CA VAL A 17 -0.32 -3.47 -2.32
C VAL A 17 -0.82 -2.22 -3.05
N MET A 18 -0.39 -1.01 -2.66
CA MET A 18 -0.61 0.21 -3.43
C MET A 18 0.03 0.17 -4.83
N CYS A 19 1.02 -0.71 -5.07
CA CYS A 19 1.61 -0.93 -6.38
C CYS A 19 0.84 -1.95 -7.26
N TRP A 20 -0.21 -2.60 -6.76
CA TRP A 20 -0.89 -3.72 -7.44
C TRP A 20 -2.41 -3.66 -7.54
N SER A 21 -3.05 -2.53 -7.19
CA SER A 21 -4.45 -2.34 -7.56
C SER A 21 -4.58 -2.16 -9.07
N GLN A 22 -5.06 -3.19 -9.76
CA GLN A 22 -5.56 -3.07 -11.13
C GLN A 22 -6.78 -2.12 -11.10
N PRO A 23 -6.78 -0.99 -11.84
CA PRO A 23 -7.96 -0.16 -11.93
C PRO A 23 -9.08 -0.96 -12.56
N ALA A 24 -10.27 -0.97 -11.94
CA ALA A 24 -11.48 -1.44 -12.60
C ALA A 24 -11.66 -0.62 -13.90
N ALA A 25 -11.91 -1.29 -15.03
CA ALA A 25 -12.05 -0.67 -16.34
C ALA A 25 -13.32 0.19 -16.42
N ALA A 26 -13.25 1.40 -15.86
CA ALA A 26 -14.21 2.46 -16.10
C ALA A 26 -13.76 3.24 -17.35
N LYS A 27 -14.72 3.61 -18.23
CA LYS A 27 -14.42 4.48 -19.36
C LYS A 27 -13.74 5.75 -18.89
N SER A 28 -12.66 6.16 -19.55
CA SER A 28 -11.85 7.31 -19.18
C SER A 28 -11.41 8.09 -20.40
N TYR A 29 -10.98 9.33 -20.20
CA TYR A 29 -10.43 10.14 -21.29
C TYR A 29 -9.36 11.08 -20.75
N ASN A 30 -8.37 11.38 -21.60
CA ASN A 30 -7.30 12.30 -21.30
C ASN A 30 -7.28 13.46 -22.31
N ILE A 31 -7.01 14.68 -21.85
CA ILE A 31 -6.75 15.81 -22.74
C ILE A 31 -5.25 15.92 -22.94
N THR A 32 -4.79 15.52 -24.12
CA THR A 32 -3.35 15.40 -24.44
C THR A 32 -2.76 16.69 -25.02
N ASN A 33 -3.59 17.53 -25.64
CA ASN A 33 -3.17 18.83 -26.18
C ASN A 33 -4.31 19.85 -26.10
N TYR A 34 -4.03 21.02 -25.54
CA TYR A 34 -4.99 22.11 -25.40
C TYR A 34 -4.41 23.40 -25.97
N SER A 35 -5.01 23.95 -27.01
CA SER A 35 -4.52 25.19 -27.63
C SER A 35 -5.63 26.20 -27.84
N VAL A 36 -5.33 27.47 -27.58
CA VAL A 36 -6.27 28.59 -27.76
C VAL A 36 -5.54 29.72 -28.47
N ASN A 37 -6.09 30.16 -29.60
CA ASN A 37 -5.64 31.33 -30.34
C ASN A 37 -6.71 32.42 -30.21
N ILE A 38 -6.32 33.58 -29.69
CA ILE A 38 -7.18 34.70 -29.36
C ILE A 38 -6.71 35.90 -30.18
N ASN A 39 -7.50 36.34 -31.14
CA ASN A 39 -7.23 37.54 -31.93
C ASN A 39 -8.10 38.68 -31.40
N VAL A 40 -7.47 39.64 -30.72
CA VAL A 40 -8.15 40.85 -30.22
C VAL A 40 -8.38 41.81 -31.38
N THR A 41 -9.57 42.41 -31.43
CA THR A 41 -9.99 43.35 -32.47
C THR A 41 -9.82 44.81 -32.01
N LYS A 42 -9.90 45.76 -32.95
CA LYS A 42 -9.82 47.20 -32.63
C LYS A 42 -10.99 47.69 -31.77
N SER A 43 -12.14 47.00 -31.79
CA SER A 43 -13.30 47.27 -30.94
C SER A 43 -13.17 46.70 -29.52
N GLY A 44 -12.11 45.95 -29.21
CA GLY A 44 -11.92 45.33 -27.90
C GLY A 44 -12.67 44.00 -27.71
N ASP A 45 -13.18 43.42 -28.79
CA ASP A 45 -13.72 42.06 -28.85
C ASP A 45 -12.60 41.06 -29.19
N ALA A 46 -12.84 39.75 -29.02
CA ALA A 46 -11.87 38.70 -29.35
C ALA A 46 -12.48 37.60 -30.22
N GLN A 47 -11.80 37.29 -31.33
CA GLN A 47 -12.07 36.08 -32.11
C GLN A 47 -11.23 34.94 -31.53
N VAL A 48 -11.90 33.86 -31.13
CA VAL A 48 -11.27 32.75 -30.43
C VAL A 48 -11.31 31.51 -31.32
N THR A 49 -10.19 30.79 -31.39
CA THR A 49 -10.11 29.44 -31.94
C THR A 49 -9.46 28.54 -30.88
N GLN A 50 -10.24 27.60 -30.35
CA GLN A 50 -9.81 26.65 -29.33
C GLN A 50 -9.78 25.24 -29.93
N ARG A 51 -8.66 24.53 -29.81
CA ARG A 51 -8.51 23.12 -30.22
C ARG A 51 -8.18 22.27 -29.01
N ILE A 52 -8.94 21.21 -28.80
CA ILE A 52 -8.83 20.33 -27.64
C ILE A 52 -8.74 18.90 -28.14
N ARG A 53 -7.59 18.26 -27.93
CA ARG A 53 -7.39 16.85 -28.29
C ARG A 53 -7.71 15.96 -27.11
N TYR A 54 -8.75 15.15 -27.28
CA TYR A 54 -9.15 14.09 -26.36
C TYR A 54 -8.58 12.77 -26.83
N ASP A 55 -8.21 11.92 -25.88
CA ASP A 55 -7.83 10.53 -26.07
C ASP A 55 -8.79 9.68 -25.23
N PHE A 56 -9.69 8.95 -25.89
CA PHE A 56 -10.78 8.22 -25.25
C PHE A 56 -10.41 6.75 -25.04
N ASP A 57 -10.72 6.22 -23.86
CA ASP A 57 -10.66 4.80 -23.49
C ASP A 57 -12.07 4.38 -23.04
N GLY A 58 -12.76 3.62 -23.90
CA GLY A 58 -14.18 3.28 -23.80
C GLY A 58 -15.11 4.13 -24.67
N ASP A 59 -16.41 3.87 -24.56
CA ASP A 59 -17.45 4.46 -25.43
C ASP A 59 -18.00 5.79 -24.88
N PHE A 60 -17.94 6.82 -25.71
CA PHE A 60 -18.45 8.16 -25.44
C PHE A 60 -19.41 8.61 -26.54
N ASN A 61 -20.42 9.39 -26.16
CA ASN A 61 -21.40 9.99 -27.06
C ASN A 61 -20.97 11.38 -27.55
N GLY A 62 -19.94 11.96 -26.93
CA GLY A 62 -19.33 13.21 -27.36
C GLY A 62 -18.73 14.01 -26.21
N VAL A 63 -18.58 15.31 -26.42
CA VAL A 63 -17.94 16.24 -25.48
C VAL A 63 -18.79 17.48 -25.25
N TYR A 64 -18.56 18.16 -24.14
CA TYR A 64 -19.15 19.46 -23.87
C TYR A 64 -18.09 20.47 -23.45
N TYR A 65 -18.33 21.73 -23.81
CA TYR A 65 -17.49 22.85 -23.45
C TYR A 65 -18.37 24.02 -23.00
N LYS A 66 -18.04 24.59 -21.85
CA LYS A 66 -18.70 25.74 -21.25
C LYS A 66 -17.74 26.92 -21.25
N GLN A 67 -18.11 28.00 -21.92
CA GLN A 67 -17.43 29.29 -21.86
C GLN A 67 -18.16 30.18 -20.85
N ASP A 68 -17.44 30.68 -19.85
CA ASP A 68 -17.96 31.69 -18.92
C ASP A 68 -17.95 33.06 -19.62
N ILE A 69 -19.10 33.71 -19.65
CA ILE A 69 -19.35 35.02 -20.28
C ILE A 69 -19.76 36.08 -19.24
N ALA A 70 -19.66 35.77 -17.95
CA ALA A 70 -20.01 36.69 -16.87
C ALA A 70 -19.10 37.93 -16.91
N GLY A 71 -19.69 39.13 -16.95
CA GLY A 71 -18.95 40.40 -16.97
C GLY A 71 -18.41 40.81 -18.36
N ILE A 72 -18.81 40.13 -19.43
CA ILE A 72 -18.59 40.55 -20.83
C ILE A 72 -19.93 40.65 -21.58
N LYS A 73 -19.92 41.06 -22.85
CA LYS A 73 -21.14 41.29 -23.66
C LYS A 73 -21.63 40.05 -24.42
N GLY A 74 -21.24 38.85 -23.96
CA GLY A 74 -21.67 37.57 -24.53
C GLY A 74 -20.75 36.99 -25.60
N LEU A 75 -21.15 35.82 -26.08
CA LEU A 75 -20.52 35.04 -27.14
C LEU A 75 -21.43 35.03 -28.37
N VAL A 76 -20.87 35.26 -29.56
CA VAL A 76 -21.61 35.23 -30.83
C VAL A 76 -20.93 34.36 -31.87
N ASN A 77 -21.73 33.88 -32.82
CA ASN A 77 -21.31 33.09 -33.99
C ASN A 77 -20.46 31.84 -33.64
N PRO A 78 -20.96 30.93 -32.77
CA PRO A 78 -20.26 29.69 -32.48
C PRO A 78 -20.20 28.79 -33.72
N GLN A 79 -19.04 28.18 -33.94
CA GLN A 79 -18.83 27.13 -34.93
C GLN A 79 -18.05 26.01 -34.27
N VAL A 80 -18.42 24.76 -34.60
CA VAL A 80 -17.76 23.56 -34.10
C VAL A 80 -17.27 22.73 -35.27
N ALA A 81 -16.05 22.24 -35.16
CA ALA A 81 -15.48 21.25 -36.07
C ALA A 81 -14.78 20.13 -35.29
N ILE A 82 -14.62 18.98 -35.92
CA ILE A 82 -13.86 17.84 -35.42
C ILE A 82 -12.74 17.57 -36.41
N ASP A 83 -11.54 17.33 -35.89
CA ASP A 83 -10.38 16.93 -36.67
C ASP A 83 -9.92 15.55 -36.19
N GLN A 84 -10.10 14.57 -37.07
CA GLN A 84 -9.64 13.18 -36.94
C GLN A 84 -8.67 12.93 -38.10
N ASP A 85 -7.46 12.47 -37.75
CA ASP A 85 -6.40 12.13 -38.72
C ASP A 85 -6.06 13.24 -39.74
N GLY A 86 -6.21 14.51 -39.36
CA GLY A 86 -5.88 15.66 -40.20
C GLY A 86 -7.03 16.14 -41.10
N HIS A 87 -8.21 15.53 -41.00
CA HIS A 87 -9.41 15.91 -41.73
C HIS A 87 -10.36 16.71 -40.84
N GLU A 88 -10.46 18.04 -41.05
CA GLU A 88 -11.37 18.93 -40.33
C GLU A 88 -12.79 18.86 -40.92
N GLN A 89 -13.74 18.26 -40.19
CA GLN A 89 -15.17 18.23 -40.49
C GLN A 89 -15.91 19.29 -39.68
N ARG A 90 -16.63 20.20 -40.36
CA ARG A 90 -17.55 21.15 -39.70
C ARG A 90 -18.85 20.46 -39.33
N LEU A 91 -19.39 20.77 -38.15
CA LEU A 91 -20.65 20.23 -37.66
C LEU A 91 -21.78 21.23 -37.86
N ALA A 92 -22.98 20.71 -38.11
CA ALA A 92 -24.21 21.50 -38.12
C ALA A 92 -24.79 21.65 -36.71
N GLU A 93 -25.42 22.78 -36.43
CA GLU A 93 -26.16 22.96 -35.18
C GLU A 93 -27.48 22.18 -35.24
N ASN A 94 -27.73 21.35 -34.24
CA ASN A 94 -28.93 20.53 -34.13
C ASN A 94 -29.24 20.21 -32.65
N THR A 95 -30.48 20.46 -32.23
CA THR A 95 -30.95 20.25 -30.85
C THR A 95 -31.45 18.83 -30.57
N THR A 96 -31.59 17.96 -31.58
CA THR A 96 -32.08 16.59 -31.40
C THR A 96 -31.03 15.62 -30.88
N GLY A 97 -29.75 16.02 -30.87
CA GLY A 97 -28.64 15.17 -30.45
C GLY A 97 -28.20 14.12 -31.48
N ALA A 98 -28.48 14.36 -32.77
CA ALA A 98 -28.02 13.49 -33.84
C ALA A 98 -26.48 13.37 -33.87
N PRO A 99 -25.91 12.24 -34.33
CA PRO A 99 -24.47 12.11 -34.47
C PRO A 99 -23.87 13.17 -35.40
N ASN A 100 -22.67 13.65 -35.08
CA ASN A 100 -21.92 14.67 -35.81
C ASN A 100 -22.64 16.03 -35.89
N THR A 101 -23.32 16.40 -34.82
CA THR A 101 -23.93 17.73 -34.65
C THR A 101 -23.48 18.36 -33.34
N PHE A 102 -23.81 19.63 -33.14
CA PHE A 102 -23.66 20.28 -31.85
C PHE A 102 -24.93 21.05 -31.47
N SER A 103 -25.14 21.28 -30.18
CA SER A 103 -26.19 22.17 -29.68
C SER A 103 -25.57 23.24 -28.78
N THR A 104 -26.27 24.37 -28.67
CA THR A 104 -25.87 25.47 -27.80
C THR A 104 -26.92 25.73 -26.72
N THR A 105 -26.47 26.20 -25.57
CA THR A 105 -27.35 26.68 -24.50
C THR A 105 -26.69 27.85 -23.81
N GLN A 106 -27.43 28.93 -23.60
CA GLN A 106 -26.90 30.15 -23.00
C GLN A 106 -27.67 30.51 -21.73
N THR A 107 -26.93 30.91 -20.70
CA THR A 107 -27.43 31.63 -19.52
C THR A 107 -26.77 33.00 -19.46
N ASP A 108 -27.11 33.83 -18.47
CA ASP A 108 -26.51 35.15 -18.30
C ASP A 108 -24.98 35.09 -18.10
N ASP A 109 -24.50 34.02 -17.45
CA ASP A 109 -23.10 33.87 -17.05
C ASP A 109 -22.32 32.86 -17.91
N ALA A 110 -22.97 32.06 -18.74
CA ALA A 110 -22.32 30.99 -19.47
C ALA A 110 -22.91 30.68 -20.84
N TYR A 111 -22.05 30.26 -21.75
CA TYR A 111 -22.40 29.72 -23.06
C TYR A 111 -21.87 28.29 -23.16
N GLN A 112 -22.76 27.32 -23.28
CA GLN A 112 -22.42 25.90 -23.36
C GLN A 112 -22.59 25.39 -24.79
N LEU A 113 -21.58 24.68 -25.28
CA LEU A 113 -21.60 23.93 -26.53
C LEU A 113 -21.52 22.44 -26.20
N LYS A 114 -22.49 21.66 -26.64
CA LYS A 114 -22.51 20.20 -26.49
C LYS A 114 -22.38 19.57 -27.86
N VAL A 115 -21.35 18.75 -28.04
CA VAL A 115 -21.01 18.10 -29.32
C VAL A 115 -21.39 16.64 -29.22
N TYR A 116 -22.19 16.17 -30.18
CA TYR A 116 -22.64 14.79 -30.28
C TYR A 116 -21.77 14.11 -31.34
N HIS A 117 -20.85 13.27 -30.89
CA HIS A 117 -19.92 12.54 -31.76
C HIS A 117 -19.58 11.22 -31.05
N PRO A 118 -20.32 10.15 -31.36
CA PRO A 118 -20.03 8.83 -30.83
C PRO A 118 -18.60 8.39 -31.21
N ILE A 119 -17.78 8.08 -30.22
CA ILE A 119 -16.37 7.71 -30.39
C ILE A 119 -15.95 6.70 -29.32
N SER A 120 -15.08 5.75 -29.71
CA SER A 120 -14.63 4.66 -28.83
C SER A 120 -13.14 4.39 -29.04
N ASN A 121 -12.38 4.33 -27.95
CA ASN A 121 -10.97 3.88 -27.94
C ASN A 121 -10.07 4.59 -28.97
N GLN A 122 -10.32 5.88 -29.21
CA GLN A 122 -9.66 6.68 -30.24
C GLN A 122 -9.48 8.13 -29.79
N ALA A 123 -8.60 8.86 -30.47
CA ALA A 123 -8.36 10.26 -30.20
C ALA A 123 -8.99 11.16 -31.26
N ALA A 124 -9.54 12.31 -30.84
CA ALA A 124 -10.13 13.31 -31.73
C ALA A 124 -9.85 14.72 -31.22
N THR A 125 -9.75 15.68 -32.15
CA THR A 125 -9.57 17.10 -31.80
C THR A 125 -10.85 17.88 -32.05
N PHE A 126 -11.44 18.43 -30.99
CA PHE A 126 -12.61 19.28 -31.08
C PHE A 126 -12.18 20.75 -31.19
N ILE A 127 -12.74 21.45 -32.16
CA ILE A 127 -12.34 22.80 -32.55
C ILE A 127 -13.54 23.72 -32.40
N TYR A 128 -13.39 24.73 -31.54
CA TYR A 128 -14.42 25.74 -31.28
C TYR A 128 -13.95 27.08 -31.84
N ARG A 129 -14.78 27.73 -32.66
CA ARG A 129 -14.53 29.08 -33.17
C ARG A 129 -15.71 29.97 -32.80
N TYR A 130 -15.44 31.12 -32.20
CA TYR A 130 -16.48 32.05 -31.76
C TYR A 130 -15.90 33.44 -31.53
N GLN A 131 -16.77 34.44 -31.36
CA GLN A 131 -16.38 35.78 -30.95
C GLN A 131 -16.90 36.10 -29.55
N LEU A 132 -16.03 36.63 -28.68
CA LEU A 132 -16.38 37.19 -27.38
C LEU A 132 -16.41 38.71 -27.47
N ASN A 133 -17.52 39.32 -27.05
CA ASN A 133 -17.69 40.76 -27.12
C ASN A 133 -17.35 41.44 -25.79
N GLY A 134 -16.67 42.59 -25.83
CA GLY A 134 -16.38 43.41 -24.65
C GLY A 134 -15.31 42.85 -23.71
N VAL A 135 -14.31 42.14 -24.23
CA VAL A 135 -13.25 41.52 -23.41
C VAL A 135 -12.17 42.51 -22.96
N VAL A 136 -12.03 43.65 -23.64
CA VAL A 136 -11.09 44.73 -23.30
C VAL A 136 -11.79 45.92 -22.66
N THR A 137 -11.18 46.49 -21.64
CA THR A 137 -11.57 47.80 -21.07
C THR A 137 -10.48 48.83 -21.35
N ASN A 138 -10.86 49.96 -21.95
CA ASN A 138 -9.97 51.11 -22.15
C ASN A 138 -10.10 52.07 -20.95
N TYR A 139 -9.09 52.12 -20.10
CA TYR A 139 -8.96 53.15 -19.06
C TYR A 139 -8.31 54.42 -19.62
N ALA A 140 -8.30 55.50 -18.84
CA ALA A 140 -7.73 56.77 -19.25
C ALA A 140 -6.23 56.70 -19.60
N ASP A 141 -5.49 55.74 -19.03
CA ASP A 141 -4.03 55.62 -19.13
C ASP A 141 -3.53 54.29 -19.72
N THR A 142 -4.42 53.32 -19.93
CA THR A 142 -4.08 52.00 -20.50
C THR A 142 -5.33 51.25 -20.94
N ALA A 143 -5.21 50.37 -21.94
CA ALA A 143 -6.20 49.32 -22.19
C ALA A 143 -5.80 48.03 -21.45
N THR A 144 -6.79 47.25 -21.04
CA THR A 144 -6.56 46.00 -20.28
C THR A 144 -7.41 44.86 -20.80
N LEU A 145 -6.79 43.69 -20.91
CA LEU A 145 -7.47 42.39 -21.03
C LEU A 145 -7.16 41.60 -19.76
N ASN A 146 -8.18 41.12 -19.05
CA ASN A 146 -8.01 40.33 -17.82
C ASN A 146 -8.96 39.14 -17.82
N TRP A 147 -8.46 38.00 -18.28
CA TRP A 147 -9.28 36.85 -18.66
C TRP A 147 -8.70 35.54 -18.14
N LYS A 148 -9.49 34.79 -17.38
CA LYS A 148 -9.29 33.35 -17.10
C LYS A 148 -9.63 32.55 -18.36
N VAL A 149 -8.64 32.42 -19.25
CA VAL A 149 -8.78 31.69 -20.52
C VAL A 149 -9.11 30.22 -20.26
N ILE A 150 -8.53 29.65 -19.21
CA ILE A 150 -8.91 28.34 -18.66
C ILE A 150 -9.51 28.58 -17.28
N GLY A 151 -10.77 28.19 -17.08
CA GLY A 151 -11.47 28.26 -15.80
C GLY A 151 -11.32 26.99 -14.97
N THR A 152 -11.99 26.95 -13.81
CA THR A 152 -11.94 25.82 -12.87
C THR A 152 -12.95 24.71 -13.19
N GLY A 153 -13.64 24.77 -14.33
CA GLY A 153 -14.69 23.83 -14.72
C GLY A 153 -14.19 22.57 -15.44
N TRP A 154 -12.88 22.36 -15.57
CA TRP A 154 -12.31 21.17 -16.21
C TRP A 154 -12.26 19.99 -15.24
N GLU A 155 -12.82 18.85 -15.66
CA GLU A 155 -12.92 17.63 -14.85
C GLU A 155 -11.60 16.84 -14.78
N VAL A 156 -10.80 16.91 -15.85
CA VAL A 156 -9.51 16.22 -16.00
C VAL A 156 -8.36 17.22 -16.22
N PRO A 157 -7.10 16.84 -15.96
CA PRO A 157 -5.94 17.68 -16.28
C PRO A 157 -5.83 18.00 -17.78
N LEU A 158 -5.32 19.19 -18.09
CA LEU A 158 -5.04 19.62 -19.46
C LEU A 158 -3.54 19.58 -19.72
N ASN A 159 -3.12 18.75 -20.67
CA ASN A 159 -1.71 18.62 -21.04
C ASN A 159 -1.35 19.49 -22.26
N ASN A 160 -0.07 19.87 -22.34
CA ASN A 160 0.51 20.63 -23.45
C ASN A 160 -0.30 21.90 -23.76
N VAL A 161 -0.56 22.72 -22.74
CA VAL A 161 -1.38 23.92 -22.85
C VAL A 161 -0.62 25.04 -23.56
N HIS A 162 -1.19 25.55 -24.66
CA HIS A 162 -0.64 26.64 -25.46
C HIS A 162 -1.69 27.73 -25.73
N ILE A 163 -1.54 28.90 -25.11
CA ILE A 163 -2.47 30.02 -25.28
C ILE A 163 -1.72 31.16 -25.98
N THR A 164 -2.26 31.64 -27.10
CA THR A 164 -1.73 32.77 -27.86
C THR A 164 -2.75 33.90 -27.91
N ILE A 165 -2.35 35.09 -27.46
CA ILE A 165 -3.13 36.31 -27.60
C ILE A 165 -2.42 37.23 -28.59
N GLN A 166 -3.09 37.57 -29.67
CA GLN A 166 -2.61 38.43 -30.74
C GLN A 166 -3.40 39.74 -30.72
N LEU A 167 -2.68 40.87 -30.60
CA LEU A 167 -3.26 42.21 -30.68
C LEU A 167 -3.43 42.65 -32.15
N PRO A 168 -4.36 43.57 -32.44
CA PRO A 168 -4.65 44.03 -33.81
C PRO A 168 -3.58 44.97 -34.37
N GLN A 169 -2.55 45.30 -33.60
CA GLN A 169 -1.45 46.17 -33.99
C GLN A 169 -0.11 45.49 -33.73
N LYS A 170 0.86 45.69 -34.64
CA LYS A 170 2.27 45.34 -34.44
C LYS A 170 3.02 46.47 -33.72
N SER A 171 4.23 46.18 -33.24
CA SER A 171 5.12 47.16 -32.58
C SER A 171 4.47 47.87 -31.38
N VAL A 172 3.95 47.09 -30.44
CA VAL A 172 3.28 47.60 -29.24
C VAL A 172 4.28 47.78 -28.10
N GLN A 173 5.00 48.91 -28.09
CA GLN A 173 6.07 49.17 -27.09
C GLN A 173 5.56 49.14 -25.65
N GLY A 174 4.33 49.60 -25.41
CA GLY A 174 3.70 49.60 -24.08
C GLY A 174 3.11 48.27 -23.62
N LEU A 175 3.30 47.16 -24.37
CA LEU A 175 2.73 45.86 -24.03
C LEU A 175 3.40 45.24 -22.81
N GLN A 176 2.58 44.91 -21.82
CA GLN A 176 2.93 44.14 -20.63
C GLN A 176 1.92 43.01 -20.47
N ALA A 177 2.39 41.84 -20.02
CA ALA A 177 1.52 40.71 -19.75
C ALA A 177 2.00 39.92 -18.54
N TRP A 178 1.04 39.42 -17.78
CA TRP A 178 1.22 38.49 -16.67
C TRP A 178 0.27 37.32 -16.86
N ALA A 179 0.63 36.18 -16.26
CA ALA A 179 -0.26 35.04 -16.15
C ALA A 179 -0.29 34.51 -14.73
N HIS A 180 -1.44 33.99 -14.31
CA HIS A 180 -1.67 33.35 -13.02
C HIS A 180 -2.22 31.95 -13.25
N GLY A 181 -1.78 30.98 -12.45
CA GLY A 181 -2.11 29.56 -12.62
C GLY A 181 -1.01 28.68 -12.03
N PRO A 182 -0.79 27.47 -12.58
CA PRO A 182 0.30 26.58 -12.13
C PRO A 182 1.68 27.27 -12.12
N LEU A 183 2.47 27.00 -11.07
CA LEU A 183 3.75 27.69 -10.83
C LEU A 183 4.84 27.39 -11.88
N ASN A 184 4.64 26.35 -12.69
CA ASN A 184 5.51 25.91 -13.79
C ASN A 184 5.17 26.53 -15.16
N GLY A 185 4.18 27.43 -15.23
CA GLY A 185 3.82 28.14 -16.47
C GLY A 185 4.86 29.18 -16.92
N GLN A 186 4.92 29.41 -18.23
CA GLN A 186 5.81 30.38 -18.88
C GLN A 186 4.98 31.40 -19.66
N VAL A 187 5.43 32.67 -19.65
CA VAL A 187 4.82 33.77 -20.42
C VAL A 187 5.90 34.43 -21.26
N ALA A 188 5.65 34.56 -22.56
CA ALA A 188 6.51 35.28 -23.50
C ALA A 188 5.76 36.46 -24.10
N VAL A 189 6.37 37.64 -24.08
CA VAL A 189 5.79 38.89 -24.61
C VAL A 189 6.61 39.36 -25.81
N ASP A 190 6.03 39.27 -27.00
CA ASP A 190 6.60 39.70 -28.27
C ASP A 190 6.00 41.06 -28.67
N ARG A 191 6.67 42.13 -28.25
CA ARG A 191 6.24 43.51 -28.53
C ARG A 191 6.27 43.86 -30.02
N LYS A 192 7.21 43.27 -30.78
CA LYS A 192 7.36 43.53 -32.22
C LYS A 192 6.13 43.05 -32.99
N ASN A 193 5.63 41.87 -32.64
CA ASN A 193 4.45 41.30 -33.28
C ASN A 193 3.13 41.58 -32.53
N GLY A 194 3.16 42.25 -31.38
CA GLY A 194 1.97 42.50 -30.56
C GLY A 194 1.34 41.21 -30.03
N ARG A 195 2.19 40.23 -29.67
CA ARG A 195 1.76 38.85 -29.35
C ARG A 195 2.21 38.44 -27.95
N VAL A 196 1.34 37.74 -27.24
CA VAL A 196 1.62 37.12 -25.95
C VAL A 196 1.37 35.62 -26.06
N VAL A 197 2.35 34.82 -25.63
CA VAL A 197 2.25 33.36 -25.62
C VAL A 197 2.40 32.86 -24.20
N MET A 198 1.48 32.01 -23.76
CA MET A 198 1.53 31.33 -22.46
C MET A 198 1.61 29.83 -22.69
N LYS A 199 2.57 29.18 -22.02
CA LYS A 199 2.80 27.72 -22.10
C LYS A 199 2.77 27.11 -20.71
N VAL A 200 2.04 26.01 -20.56
CA VAL A 200 2.02 25.21 -19.32
C VAL A 200 2.05 23.74 -19.70
N ALA A 201 2.95 22.96 -19.10
CA ALA A 201 3.07 21.54 -19.42
C ALA A 201 1.81 20.76 -19.02
N GLU A 202 1.29 21.05 -17.83
CA GLU A 202 0.05 20.48 -17.32
C GLU A 202 -0.68 21.54 -16.48
N VAL A 203 -1.99 21.68 -16.72
CA VAL A 203 -2.91 22.39 -15.85
C VAL A 203 -3.75 21.35 -15.12
N PRO A 204 -3.60 21.19 -13.78
CA PRO A 204 -4.37 20.22 -13.03
C PRO A 204 -5.88 20.47 -13.15
N ALA A 205 -6.68 19.41 -12.99
CA ALA A 205 -8.13 19.51 -12.95
C ALA A 205 -8.58 20.60 -11.95
N LYS A 206 -9.68 21.28 -12.28
CA LYS A 206 -10.26 22.35 -11.45
C LYS A 206 -9.31 23.53 -11.15
N THR A 207 -8.25 23.71 -11.94
CA THR A 207 -7.30 24.84 -11.82
C THR A 207 -7.46 25.80 -12.98
N PHE A 208 -7.29 27.11 -12.74
CA PHE A 208 -7.42 28.13 -13.76
C PHE A 208 -6.07 28.55 -14.36
N VAL A 209 -6.11 29.08 -15.59
CA VAL A 209 -5.03 29.88 -16.18
C VAL A 209 -5.60 31.24 -16.58
N GLN A 210 -5.10 32.29 -15.95
CA GLN A 210 -5.51 33.67 -16.15
C GLN A 210 -4.44 34.46 -16.87
N SER A 211 -4.86 35.26 -17.83
CA SER A 211 -4.07 36.24 -18.54
C SER A 211 -4.42 37.64 -18.06
N ARG A 212 -3.41 38.49 -17.91
CA ARG A 212 -3.60 39.93 -17.67
C ARG A 212 -2.65 40.73 -18.53
N LEU A 213 -3.19 41.52 -19.45
CA LEU A 213 -2.41 42.36 -20.36
C LEU A 213 -2.69 43.85 -20.11
N LEU A 214 -1.65 44.66 -20.25
CA LEU A 214 -1.74 46.12 -20.38
C LEU A 214 -1.12 46.53 -21.71
N PHE A 215 -1.80 47.41 -22.45
CA PHE A 215 -1.31 47.96 -23.71
C PHE A 215 -1.89 49.36 -23.97
N PRO A 216 -1.31 50.16 -24.88
CA PRO A 216 -1.83 51.49 -25.20
C PRO A 216 -3.27 51.44 -25.73
N THR A 217 -4.09 52.44 -25.36
CA THR A 217 -5.50 52.54 -25.81
C THR A 217 -5.64 52.72 -27.32
N THR A 218 -4.57 53.16 -28.01
CA THR A 218 -4.51 53.26 -29.48
C THR A 218 -4.66 51.92 -30.18
N VAL A 219 -4.27 50.81 -29.53
CA VAL A 219 -4.42 49.45 -30.07
C VAL A 219 -5.90 49.07 -30.23
N THR A 220 -6.76 49.58 -29.35
CA THR A 220 -8.22 49.34 -29.31
C THR A 220 -8.99 50.65 -29.40
N ALA A 221 -8.61 51.52 -30.34
CA ALA A 221 -9.17 52.87 -30.47
C ALA A 221 -10.69 52.88 -30.71
N GLN A 222 -11.25 51.83 -31.30
CA GLN A 222 -12.68 51.70 -31.59
C GLN A 222 -13.49 51.09 -30.43
N ASN A 223 -12.85 50.79 -29.29
CA ASN A 223 -13.51 50.14 -28.17
C ASN A 223 -14.55 51.05 -27.48
N PRO A 224 -15.83 50.65 -27.42
CA PRO A 224 -16.87 51.41 -26.70
C PRO A 224 -16.76 51.26 -25.17
N GLN A 225 -16.11 50.22 -24.66
CA GLN A 225 -15.94 49.97 -23.23
C GLN A 225 -14.81 50.83 -22.65
N ARG A 226 -15.16 52.04 -22.22
CA ARG A 226 -14.22 53.05 -21.71
C ARG A 226 -14.47 53.40 -20.26
N SER A 227 -13.41 53.78 -19.55
CA SER A 227 -13.46 54.28 -18.18
C SER A 227 -12.49 55.45 -18.00
N THR A 228 -12.93 56.49 -17.29
CA THR A 228 -12.10 57.68 -16.97
C THR A 228 -11.09 57.43 -15.85
N LYS A 229 -11.15 56.27 -15.18
CA LYS A 229 -10.20 55.90 -14.12
C LYS A 229 -8.80 55.67 -14.68
N LYS A 230 -7.76 56.05 -13.94
CA LYS A 230 -6.37 55.66 -14.22
C LYS A 230 -6.05 54.36 -13.49
N MET A 231 -5.66 53.31 -14.22
CA MET A 231 -5.47 51.97 -13.67
C MET A 231 -4.08 51.40 -13.86
N LYS A 232 -3.25 51.96 -14.76
CA LYS A 232 -1.95 51.37 -15.14
C LYS A 232 -1.04 51.11 -13.94
N HIS A 233 -0.77 52.15 -13.15
CA HIS A 233 0.12 52.04 -11.98
C HIS A 233 -0.45 51.13 -10.89
N LYS A 234 -1.77 51.19 -10.65
CA LYS A 234 -2.46 50.34 -9.66
C LYS A 234 -2.30 48.85 -10.01
N ILE A 235 -2.48 48.52 -11.28
CA ILE A 235 -2.32 47.15 -11.79
C ILE A 235 -0.86 46.71 -11.69
N GLN A 236 0.09 47.53 -12.14
CA GLN A 236 1.53 47.21 -12.06
C GLN A 236 1.98 46.95 -10.62
N LYS A 237 1.55 47.77 -9.65
CA LYS A 237 1.85 47.56 -8.23
C LYS A 237 1.26 46.25 -7.70
N GLN A 238 0.04 45.91 -8.12
CA GLN A 238 -0.61 44.66 -7.74
C GLN A 238 0.14 43.44 -8.31
N GLU A 239 0.51 43.46 -9.59
CA GLU A 239 1.24 42.36 -10.23
C GLU A 239 2.67 42.20 -9.68
N ALA A 240 3.35 43.30 -9.34
CA ALA A 240 4.65 43.25 -8.69
C ALA A 240 4.58 42.52 -7.33
N LYS A 241 3.52 42.77 -6.54
CA LYS A 241 3.29 42.06 -5.27
C LYS A 241 3.06 40.56 -5.51
N PHE A 242 2.23 40.19 -6.48
CA PHE A 242 1.99 38.77 -6.80
C PHE A 242 3.23 38.06 -7.31
N ALA A 243 4.07 38.73 -8.11
CA ALA A 243 5.34 38.19 -8.56
C ALA A 243 6.29 37.92 -7.38
N GLN A 244 6.36 38.83 -6.39
CA GLN A 244 7.16 38.63 -5.19
C GLN A 244 6.65 37.44 -4.35
N GLU A 245 5.33 37.36 -4.10
CA GLU A 245 4.71 36.25 -3.37
C GLU A 245 4.92 34.90 -4.08
N ALA A 246 4.78 34.87 -5.41
CA ALA A 246 5.02 33.67 -6.21
C ALA A 246 6.50 33.23 -6.17
N ASN A 247 7.44 34.18 -6.23
CA ASN A 247 8.87 33.88 -6.10
C ASN A 247 9.22 33.35 -4.70
N GLN A 248 8.67 33.94 -3.63
CA GLN A 248 8.83 33.43 -2.27
C GLN A 248 8.28 32.00 -2.12
N LYS A 249 7.11 31.71 -2.69
CA LYS A 249 6.54 30.35 -2.69
C LYS A 249 7.42 29.35 -3.46
N ARG A 250 7.95 29.74 -4.62
CA ARG A 250 8.88 28.91 -5.41
C ARG A 250 10.18 28.63 -4.64
N GLU A 251 10.73 29.63 -3.96
CA GLU A 251 11.90 29.44 -3.11
C GLU A 251 11.60 28.51 -1.93
N MET A 252 10.45 28.69 -1.27
CA MET A 252 10.02 27.82 -0.18
C MET A 252 9.87 26.37 -0.65
N GLN A 253 9.21 26.14 -1.79
CA GLN A 253 9.05 24.81 -2.38
C GLN A 253 10.39 24.15 -2.74
N ARG A 254 11.41 24.93 -3.11
CA ARG A 254 12.77 24.42 -3.33
C ARG A 254 13.50 24.09 -2.03
N ARG A 255 13.29 24.86 -0.96
CA ARG A 255 13.98 24.69 0.34
C ARG A 255 13.37 23.58 1.21
N ILE A 256 12.05 23.38 1.15
CA ILE A 256 11.35 22.34 1.95
C ILE A 256 11.99 20.94 1.82
N PRO A 257 12.18 20.37 0.61
CA PRO A 257 12.76 19.02 0.51
C PRO A 257 14.19 18.96 1.04
N ILE A 258 14.96 20.05 0.88
CA ILE A 258 16.33 20.16 1.43
C ILE A 258 16.28 20.09 2.96
N ILE A 259 15.45 20.92 3.60
CA ILE A 259 15.32 20.97 5.06
C ILE A 259 14.88 19.61 5.62
N ILE A 260 13.92 18.94 4.97
CA ILE A 260 13.45 17.63 5.38
C ILE A 260 14.55 16.57 5.22
N ALA A 261 15.27 16.55 4.09
CA ALA A 261 16.36 15.60 3.87
C ALA A 261 17.45 15.70 4.95
N PHE A 262 17.93 16.92 5.22
CA PHE A 262 18.96 17.13 6.25
C PHE A 262 18.45 16.84 7.67
N SER A 263 17.20 17.20 7.98
CA SER A 263 16.59 16.87 9.28
C SER A 263 16.46 15.36 9.47
N ALA A 264 16.05 14.63 8.42
CA ALA A 264 15.93 13.18 8.46
C ALA A 264 17.30 12.51 8.67
N LEU A 265 18.34 12.96 7.96
CA LEU A 265 19.71 12.46 8.17
C LEU A 265 20.24 12.78 9.58
N ALA A 266 19.97 13.98 10.11
CA ALA A 266 20.36 14.35 11.46
C ALA A 266 19.68 13.48 12.52
N ILE A 267 18.38 13.18 12.36
CA ILE A 267 17.65 12.28 13.26
C ILE A 267 18.19 10.84 13.15
N ALA A 268 18.49 10.37 11.95
CA ALA A 268 19.08 9.04 11.74
C ALA A 268 20.46 8.92 12.40
N ALA A 269 21.30 9.96 12.29
CA ALA A 269 22.60 10.04 12.94
C ALA A 269 22.49 10.12 14.46
N PHE A 270 21.56 10.93 14.98
CA PHE A 270 21.29 11.00 16.42
C PHE A 270 20.82 9.64 16.97
N ASN A 271 19.90 8.97 16.28
CA ASN A 271 19.45 7.62 16.65
C ASN A 271 20.62 6.62 16.64
N LEU A 272 21.51 6.69 15.63
CA LEU A 272 22.71 5.86 15.60
C LEU A 272 23.58 6.07 16.83
N ILE A 273 23.92 7.32 17.15
CA ILE A 273 24.76 7.65 18.31
C ILE A 273 24.09 7.19 19.60
N TYR A 274 22.81 7.51 19.80
CA TYR A 274 22.04 7.11 20.98
C TYR A 274 22.03 5.59 21.18
N GLN A 275 21.72 4.83 20.13
CA GLN A 275 21.66 3.36 20.21
C GLN A 275 23.05 2.75 20.42
N LEU A 276 24.10 3.30 19.79
CA LEU A 276 25.47 2.84 20.03
C LEU A 276 25.89 3.07 21.49
N ILE A 277 25.62 4.25 22.05
CA ILE A 277 25.88 4.54 23.48
C ILE A 277 25.12 3.53 24.36
N TRP A 278 23.84 3.30 24.09
CA TRP A 278 23.04 2.33 24.83
C TRP A 278 23.65 0.91 24.75
N LEU A 279 24.03 0.47 23.54
CA LEU A 279 24.63 -0.86 23.31
C LEU A 279 25.99 -1.02 23.99
N THR A 280 26.77 0.05 24.14
CA THR A 280 28.04 0.03 24.88
C THR A 280 27.85 0.02 26.39
N ARG A 281 26.79 0.65 26.91
CA ARG A 281 26.48 0.69 28.35
C ARG A 281 25.76 -0.57 28.85
N HIS A 282 25.13 -1.33 27.96
CA HIS A 282 24.39 -2.55 28.29
C HIS A 282 25.04 -3.76 27.58
N PRO A 283 26.14 -4.31 28.14
CA PRO A 283 26.82 -5.44 27.55
C PRO A 283 25.93 -6.68 27.52
N ALA A 284 26.14 -7.52 26.49
CA ALA A 284 25.41 -8.76 26.31
C ALA A 284 26.05 -9.91 27.10
N ASP A 285 25.24 -10.90 27.45
CA ASP A 285 25.70 -12.12 28.10
C ASP A 285 26.36 -13.06 27.07
N HIS A 286 27.56 -13.53 27.40
CA HIS A 286 28.32 -14.47 26.58
C HIS A 286 28.55 -15.77 27.34
N TYR A 287 28.29 -16.90 26.68
CA TYR A 287 28.60 -18.24 27.18
C TYR A 287 28.85 -19.17 25.99
N PRO A 288 29.67 -20.22 26.17
CA PRO A 288 29.95 -21.17 25.12
C PRO A 288 28.67 -21.88 24.69
N ARG A 289 28.58 -22.21 23.40
CA ARG A 289 27.50 -23.06 22.89
C ARG A 289 27.63 -24.45 23.53
N PRO A 290 26.52 -25.10 23.92
CA PRO A 290 26.57 -26.47 24.41
C PRO A 290 27.23 -27.39 23.38
N THR A 291 27.98 -28.38 23.86
CA THR A 291 28.48 -29.48 23.03
C THR A 291 27.31 -30.27 22.47
N PRO A 292 27.27 -30.54 21.15
CA PRO A 292 26.17 -31.30 20.57
C PRO A 292 26.03 -32.68 21.21
N VAL A 293 24.82 -33.04 21.67
CA VAL A 293 24.54 -34.35 22.29
C VAL A 293 24.12 -35.32 21.20
N PRO A 294 24.90 -36.36 20.81
CA PRO A 294 24.60 -37.22 19.65
C PRO A 294 23.19 -37.80 19.68
N HIS A 295 22.86 -38.51 20.77
CA HIS A 295 21.55 -39.10 21.05
C HIS A 295 21.22 -38.93 22.53
N SER A 296 19.96 -38.67 22.85
CA SER A 296 19.44 -38.65 24.23
C SER A 296 18.26 -39.61 24.31
N PHE A 297 18.29 -40.51 25.31
CA PHE A 297 17.27 -41.54 25.51
C PHE A 297 16.23 -41.17 26.58
N ASP A 298 16.49 -40.10 27.33
CA ASP A 298 15.59 -39.64 28.39
C ASP A 298 14.33 -39.01 27.79
N ILE A 299 13.15 -39.35 28.34
CA ILE A 299 11.91 -38.69 27.96
C ILE A 299 11.99 -37.22 28.41
N PRO A 300 11.76 -36.25 27.50
CA PRO A 300 11.76 -34.84 27.87
C PRO A 300 10.73 -34.55 28.97
N PRO A 301 11.06 -33.69 29.96
CA PRO A 301 10.13 -33.33 31.04
C PRO A 301 9.05 -32.34 30.59
N TYR A 302 8.87 -32.14 29.28
CA TYR A 302 7.98 -31.16 28.69
C TYR A 302 6.94 -31.86 27.81
N SER A 303 5.72 -31.31 27.71
CA SER A 303 4.73 -31.87 26.78
C SER A 303 5.24 -31.88 25.32
N PRO A 304 4.73 -32.77 24.46
CA PRO A 304 5.14 -32.82 23.04
C PRO A 304 5.00 -31.47 22.32
N ALA A 305 3.99 -30.67 22.66
CA ALA A 305 3.80 -29.34 22.08
C ALA A 305 4.84 -28.31 22.57
N VAL A 306 5.18 -28.32 23.86
CA VAL A 306 6.24 -27.47 24.42
C VAL A 306 7.60 -27.88 23.87
N ALA A 307 7.85 -29.18 23.75
CA ALA A 307 9.05 -29.73 23.13
C ALA A 307 9.18 -29.30 21.66
N GLN A 308 8.11 -29.41 20.86
CA GLN A 308 8.13 -28.94 19.47
C GLN A 308 8.38 -27.43 19.40
N ARG A 309 7.79 -26.63 20.32
CA ARG A 309 8.04 -25.19 20.40
C ARG A 309 9.48 -24.85 20.74
N LEU A 310 10.17 -25.65 21.54
CA LEU A 310 11.58 -25.43 21.90
C LEU A 310 12.51 -25.67 20.70
N LEU A 311 12.24 -26.69 19.88
CA LEU A 311 13.03 -27.02 18.68
C LEU A 311 12.67 -26.15 17.47
N LYS A 312 11.38 -25.83 17.26
CA LYS A 312 10.87 -25.13 16.08
C LYS A 312 10.57 -23.65 16.37
N ARG A 313 11.17 -22.75 15.59
CA ARG A 313 11.01 -21.29 15.75
C ARG A 313 9.56 -20.81 15.54
N ASP A 314 8.84 -21.38 14.59
CA ASP A 314 7.47 -20.96 14.23
C ASP A 314 6.43 -21.38 15.29
N GLY A 315 6.85 -22.23 16.22
CA GLY A 315 6.03 -22.73 17.32
C GLY A 315 5.24 -23.98 16.99
N PRO A 316 4.36 -24.41 17.92
CA PRO A 316 3.66 -25.67 17.78
C PRO A 316 2.67 -25.61 16.62
N ASP A 317 2.68 -26.62 15.77
CA ASP A 317 1.78 -26.75 14.62
C ASP A 317 0.73 -27.86 14.83
N ALA A 318 -0.02 -28.18 13.78
CA ALA A 318 -1.04 -29.22 13.84
C ALA A 318 -0.49 -30.59 14.26
N LYS A 319 0.80 -30.89 13.99
CA LYS A 319 1.44 -32.13 14.47
C LYS A 319 1.61 -32.12 15.98
N ALA A 320 2.03 -30.98 16.56
CA ALA A 320 2.09 -30.84 18.02
C ALA A 320 0.72 -30.92 18.68
N PHE A 321 -0.33 -30.43 18.02
CA PHE A 321 -1.69 -30.58 18.53
C PHE A 321 -2.15 -32.04 18.48
N THR A 322 -1.89 -32.73 17.39
CA THR A 322 -2.15 -34.17 17.24
C THR A 322 -1.41 -35.00 18.30
N ALA A 323 -0.13 -34.68 18.52
CA ALA A 323 0.67 -35.26 19.61
C ALA A 323 0.08 -34.97 20.99
N THR A 324 -0.49 -33.78 21.19
CA THR A 324 -1.15 -33.43 22.45
C THR A 324 -2.40 -34.28 22.68
N LEU A 325 -3.21 -34.51 21.64
CA LEU A 325 -4.36 -35.41 21.71
C LEU A 325 -3.91 -36.84 22.05
N MET A 326 -2.85 -37.34 21.42
CA MET A 326 -2.31 -38.67 21.73
C MET A 326 -1.77 -38.75 23.16
N ALA A 327 -1.09 -37.72 23.65
CA ALA A 327 -0.63 -37.67 25.04
C ALA A 327 -1.78 -37.64 26.05
N LEU A 328 -2.91 -37.00 25.71
CA LEU A 328 -4.14 -37.05 26.52
C LEU A 328 -4.79 -38.44 26.46
N ALA A 329 -4.75 -39.11 25.30
CA ALA A 329 -5.25 -40.47 25.15
C ALA A 329 -4.43 -41.45 25.99
N ALA A 330 -3.10 -41.34 25.96
CA ALA A 330 -2.18 -42.15 26.77
C ALA A 330 -2.45 -42.04 28.29
N LYS A 331 -2.96 -40.88 28.74
CA LYS A 331 -3.38 -40.65 30.13
C LYS A 331 -4.81 -41.10 30.44
N GLY A 332 -5.55 -41.57 29.43
CA GLY A 332 -6.96 -41.92 29.52
C GLY A 332 -7.89 -40.71 29.72
N GLU A 333 -7.43 -39.49 29.41
CA GLU A 333 -8.25 -38.26 29.48
C GLU A 333 -9.17 -38.12 28.25
N ILE A 334 -8.77 -38.68 27.12
CA ILE A 334 -9.60 -38.81 25.93
C ILE A 334 -9.51 -40.23 25.38
N VAL A 335 -10.51 -40.62 24.60
CA VAL A 335 -10.55 -41.87 23.83
C VAL A 335 -10.53 -41.49 22.35
N ILE A 336 -9.70 -42.18 21.57
CA ILE A 336 -9.58 -42.01 20.11
C ILE A 336 -9.97 -43.34 19.49
N GLU A 337 -11.10 -43.36 18.79
CA GLU A 337 -11.68 -44.56 18.20
C GLU A 337 -11.87 -44.38 16.69
N ALA A 338 -11.84 -45.50 15.97
CA ALA A 338 -12.20 -45.49 14.56
C ALA A 338 -13.68 -45.16 14.38
N ASP A 339 -13.96 -44.30 13.41
CA ASP A 339 -15.31 -43.89 13.01
C ASP A 339 -15.38 -43.90 11.49
N HIS A 340 -15.86 -45.03 10.95
CA HIS A 340 -15.75 -45.37 9.52
C HIS A 340 -14.30 -45.30 9.00
N LYS A 341 -14.03 -44.55 7.93
CA LYS A 341 -12.68 -44.31 7.38
C LYS A 341 -11.95 -43.14 8.06
N THR A 342 -12.41 -42.73 9.25
CA THR A 342 -11.89 -41.59 10.01
C THR A 342 -11.85 -41.91 11.51
N TYR A 343 -11.75 -40.89 12.36
CA TYR A 343 -11.64 -41.03 13.81
C TYR A 343 -12.65 -40.16 14.56
N ARG A 344 -12.98 -40.63 15.78
CA ARG A 344 -13.79 -39.95 16.77
C ARG A 344 -12.96 -39.71 18.03
N LEU A 345 -13.10 -38.50 18.58
CA LEU A 345 -12.49 -38.08 19.83
C LEU A 345 -13.58 -37.96 20.89
N THR A 346 -13.43 -38.64 22.03
CA THR A 346 -14.38 -38.60 23.13
C THR A 346 -13.67 -38.23 24.43
N LYS A 347 -14.15 -37.22 25.15
CA LYS A 347 -13.59 -36.86 26.47
C LYS A 347 -14.01 -37.88 27.54
N THR A 348 -13.13 -38.19 28.49
CA THR A 348 -13.46 -39.03 29.64
C THR A 348 -13.68 -38.19 30.91
N ALA A 349 -14.16 -38.81 31.98
CA ALA A 349 -14.25 -38.17 33.29
C ALA A 349 -12.89 -37.74 33.88
N LYS A 350 -11.77 -38.28 33.35
CA LYS A 350 -10.41 -37.93 33.79
C LYS A 350 -9.90 -36.63 33.16
N LEU A 351 -10.53 -36.12 32.08
CA LEU A 351 -10.09 -34.89 31.43
C LEU A 351 -10.16 -33.71 32.40
N SER A 352 -9.01 -33.10 32.67
CA SER A 352 -8.93 -31.99 33.61
C SER A 352 -9.77 -30.79 33.17
N ALA A 353 -10.47 -30.16 34.12
CA ALA A 353 -11.25 -28.94 33.85
C ALA A 353 -10.39 -27.80 33.30
N ALA A 354 -9.10 -27.74 33.67
CA ALA A 354 -8.14 -26.78 33.13
C ALA A 354 -7.86 -27.00 31.64
N THR A 355 -7.80 -28.26 31.18
CA THR A 355 -7.63 -28.58 29.76
C THR A 355 -8.91 -28.27 28.98
N LEU A 356 -10.07 -28.65 29.50
CA LEU A 356 -11.36 -28.38 28.85
C LEU A 356 -11.66 -26.88 28.73
N LYS A 357 -11.18 -26.03 29.66
CA LYS A 357 -11.31 -24.57 29.58
C LYS A 357 -10.49 -23.92 28.45
N GLN A 358 -9.54 -24.62 27.84
CA GLN A 358 -8.81 -24.02 26.71
C GLN A 358 -9.73 -23.95 25.48
N PRO A 359 -9.75 -22.83 24.73
CA PRO A 359 -10.73 -22.60 23.66
C PRO A 359 -10.81 -23.71 22.62
N ILE A 360 -9.69 -24.34 22.26
CA ILE A 360 -9.69 -25.42 21.27
C ILE A 360 -10.40 -26.68 21.77
N PHE A 361 -10.24 -27.05 23.05
CA PHE A 361 -10.86 -28.27 23.60
C PHE A 361 -12.33 -28.04 23.90
N ASP A 362 -12.72 -26.87 24.40
CA ASP A 362 -14.12 -26.49 24.55
C ASP A 362 -14.84 -26.48 23.19
N LEU A 363 -14.22 -25.86 22.19
CA LEU A 363 -14.77 -25.81 20.83
C LEU A 363 -14.96 -27.21 20.26
N LEU A 364 -13.95 -28.08 20.38
CA LEU A 364 -14.01 -29.45 19.87
C LEU A 364 -15.10 -30.29 20.57
N PHE A 365 -15.12 -30.33 21.90
CA PHE A 365 -15.96 -31.30 22.63
C PHE A 365 -17.35 -30.79 23.00
N ASN A 366 -17.53 -29.47 23.17
CA ASN A 366 -18.80 -28.90 23.65
C ASN A 366 -19.55 -28.10 22.57
N GLN A 367 -18.86 -27.55 21.56
CA GLN A 367 -19.50 -26.71 20.54
C GLN A 367 -19.64 -27.41 19.18
N ILE A 368 -18.58 -28.06 18.69
CA ILE A 368 -18.61 -28.86 17.46
C ILE A 368 -19.17 -30.25 17.74
N GLY A 369 -18.65 -30.90 18.78
CA GLY A 369 -19.11 -32.20 19.24
C GLY A 369 -20.46 -32.17 19.95
N LYS A 370 -21.05 -33.36 20.11
CA LYS A 370 -22.25 -33.59 20.92
C LYS A 370 -21.92 -34.54 22.07
N ALA A 371 -22.44 -34.25 23.26
CA ALA A 371 -22.25 -35.07 24.47
C ALA A 371 -20.76 -35.38 24.80
N GLY A 372 -19.83 -34.46 24.49
CA GLY A 372 -18.40 -34.66 24.74
C GLY A 372 -17.65 -35.50 23.71
N SER A 373 -18.29 -35.83 22.58
CA SER A 373 -17.69 -36.57 21.48
C SER A 373 -17.75 -35.78 20.18
N VAL A 374 -16.67 -35.81 19.39
CA VAL A 374 -16.55 -35.11 18.11
C VAL A 374 -15.89 -36.00 17.05
N THR A 375 -16.42 -35.99 15.84
CA THR A 375 -15.85 -36.72 14.70
C THR A 375 -15.01 -35.80 13.81
N MET A 376 -14.05 -36.38 13.08
CA MET A 376 -13.26 -35.60 12.12
C MET A 376 -14.11 -34.95 11.03
N ALA A 377 -15.19 -35.60 10.59
CA ALA A 377 -16.13 -35.03 9.62
C ALA A 377 -16.80 -33.76 10.16
N GLN A 378 -17.14 -33.71 11.46
CA GLN A 378 -17.71 -32.51 12.09
C GLN A 378 -16.68 -31.37 12.15
N ILE A 379 -15.42 -31.66 12.47
CA ILE A 379 -14.34 -30.66 12.49
C ILE A 379 -14.13 -30.08 11.09
N GLN A 380 -14.10 -30.94 10.06
CA GLN A 380 -13.93 -30.52 8.68
C GLN A 380 -15.12 -29.69 8.18
N ALA A 381 -16.35 -30.13 8.47
CA ALA A 381 -17.56 -29.40 8.13
C ALA A 381 -17.58 -28.01 8.80
N TYR A 382 -17.17 -27.92 10.06
CA TYR A 382 -17.07 -26.66 10.78
C TYR A 382 -16.01 -25.73 10.17
N GLY A 383 -14.83 -26.24 9.81
CA GLY A 383 -13.78 -25.47 9.14
C GLY A 383 -14.22 -24.87 7.79
N ARG A 384 -15.08 -25.61 7.04
CA ARG A 384 -15.64 -25.14 5.76
C ARG A 384 -16.63 -23.99 5.90
N GLN A 385 -17.19 -23.73 7.08
CA GLN A 385 -18.14 -22.63 7.31
C GLN A 385 -17.49 -21.24 7.31
N GLN A 386 -16.16 -21.14 7.17
CA GLN A 386 -15.41 -19.88 7.02
C GLN A 386 -15.73 -18.82 8.11
N ASN A 387 -15.98 -19.24 9.35
CA ASN A 387 -16.28 -18.32 10.46
C ASN A 387 -15.04 -17.91 11.30
N GLY A 388 -13.85 -18.40 10.98
CA GLY A 388 -12.58 -18.09 11.68
C GLY A 388 -12.40 -18.71 13.06
N ARG A 389 -13.46 -19.17 13.72
CA ARG A 389 -13.46 -19.58 15.15
C ARG A 389 -12.53 -20.75 15.46
N LEU A 390 -12.43 -21.72 14.55
CA LEU A 390 -11.50 -22.85 14.71
C LEU A 390 -10.03 -22.40 14.64
N SER A 391 -9.73 -21.48 13.72
CA SER A 391 -8.40 -20.89 13.57
C SER A 391 -8.04 -20.04 14.80
N ASP A 392 -8.98 -19.24 15.30
CA ASP A 392 -8.79 -18.43 16.51
C ASP A 392 -8.58 -19.30 17.76
N ALA A 393 -9.36 -20.37 17.91
CA ALA A 393 -9.21 -21.31 19.00
C ALA A 393 -7.86 -22.05 18.95
N PHE A 394 -7.43 -22.45 17.75
CA PHE A 394 -6.12 -23.06 17.54
C PHE A 394 -4.98 -22.06 17.82
N SER A 395 -5.09 -20.82 17.33
CA SER A 395 -4.14 -19.74 17.59
C SER A 395 -4.02 -19.41 19.09
N SER A 396 -5.15 -19.45 19.81
CA SER A 396 -5.20 -19.30 21.26
C SER A 396 -4.46 -20.44 21.97
N TRP A 397 -4.66 -21.68 21.52
CA TRP A 397 -3.91 -22.85 22.01
C TRP A 397 -2.41 -22.72 21.74
N VAL A 398 -2.00 -22.36 20.52
CA VAL A 398 -0.59 -22.10 20.16
C VAL A 398 0.01 -21.02 21.08
N THR A 399 -0.76 -19.97 21.39
CA THR A 399 -0.34 -18.91 22.30
C THR A 399 -0.16 -19.41 23.73
N HIS A 400 -1.07 -20.24 24.23
CA HIS A 400 -0.95 -20.87 25.55
C HIS A 400 0.31 -21.75 25.65
N GLN A 401 0.61 -22.57 24.64
CA GLN A 401 1.84 -23.38 24.60
C GLN A 401 3.12 -22.50 24.56
N ARG A 402 3.07 -21.37 23.84
CA ARG A 402 4.17 -20.38 23.83
C ARG A 402 4.37 -19.74 25.21
N GLN A 403 3.30 -19.48 25.95
CA GLN A 403 3.38 -18.96 27.33
C GLN A 403 4.02 -19.98 28.26
N GLN A 404 3.60 -21.26 28.20
CA GLN A 404 4.24 -22.34 28.98
C GLN A 404 5.74 -22.46 28.68
N THR A 405 6.13 -22.38 27.40
CA THR A 405 7.55 -22.40 27.02
C THR A 405 8.30 -21.17 27.56
N THR A 406 7.66 -20.01 27.61
CA THR A 406 8.27 -18.78 28.13
C THR A 406 8.41 -18.83 29.65
N ALA A 407 7.49 -19.49 30.35
CA ALA A 407 7.52 -19.71 31.79
C ALA A 407 8.71 -20.56 32.24
N LEU A 408 9.30 -21.39 31.34
CA LEU A 408 10.54 -22.13 31.60
C LEU A 408 11.77 -21.23 31.84
N GLY A 409 11.69 -19.92 31.53
CA GLY A 409 12.78 -18.99 31.78
C GLY A 409 13.98 -19.15 30.85
N PHE A 410 13.89 -19.97 29.80
CA PHE A 410 15.02 -20.27 28.92
C PHE A 410 15.47 -19.10 28.06
N ASN A 411 14.63 -18.11 27.80
CA ASN A 411 15.02 -16.96 26.97
C ASN A 411 15.98 -16.03 27.71
N ASN A 412 17.10 -15.68 27.08
CA ASN A 412 17.98 -14.65 27.62
C ASN A 412 17.38 -13.26 27.35
N LYS A 413 16.75 -12.68 28.38
CA LYS A 413 16.10 -11.36 28.30
C LYS A 413 17.09 -10.24 28.00
N THR A 414 18.30 -10.28 28.55
CA THR A 414 19.38 -9.30 28.31
C THR A 414 19.78 -9.26 26.84
N ASN A 415 20.16 -10.40 26.27
CA ASN A 415 20.53 -10.53 24.86
C ASN A 415 19.34 -10.25 23.93
N GLN A 416 18.12 -10.56 24.36
CA GLN A 416 16.91 -10.19 23.64
C GLN A 416 16.73 -8.67 23.57
N LEU A 417 16.97 -7.94 24.68
CA LEU A 417 16.93 -6.48 24.70
C LEU A 417 18.03 -5.89 23.79
N VAL A 418 19.25 -6.39 23.88
CA VAL A 418 20.38 -5.95 23.02
C VAL A 418 20.04 -6.11 21.53
N ARG A 419 19.50 -7.27 21.13
CA ARG A 419 19.03 -7.50 19.75
C ARG A 419 17.89 -6.57 19.36
N SER A 420 16.98 -6.30 20.28
CA SER A 420 15.85 -5.38 20.05
C SER A 420 16.34 -3.95 19.79
N HIS A 421 17.32 -3.47 20.55
CA HIS A 421 17.93 -2.15 20.34
C HIS A 421 18.70 -2.08 19.03
N ALA A 422 19.50 -3.10 18.71
CA ALA A 422 20.20 -3.18 17.43
C ALA A 422 19.23 -3.25 16.23
N PHE A 423 18.10 -3.94 16.37
CA PHE A 423 17.06 -3.98 15.34
C PHE A 423 16.32 -2.64 15.22
N THR A 424 16.01 -1.99 16.35
CA THR A 424 15.36 -0.68 16.39
C THR A 424 16.24 0.39 15.74
N LEU A 425 17.55 0.32 15.97
CA LEU A 425 18.54 1.11 15.25
C LEU A 425 18.40 0.94 13.73
N ALA A 426 18.49 -0.30 13.23
CA ALA A 426 18.38 -0.60 11.79
C ALA A 426 17.08 -0.08 11.17
N ILE A 427 15.95 -0.31 11.83
CA ILE A 427 14.63 0.11 11.32
C ILE A 427 14.48 1.63 11.31
N ILE A 428 14.78 2.32 12.42
CA ILE A 428 14.63 3.79 12.49
C ILE A 428 15.56 4.47 11.49
N SER A 429 16.83 4.03 11.39
CA SER A 429 17.75 4.54 10.37
C SER A 429 17.21 4.31 8.96
N SER A 430 16.64 3.13 8.68
CA SER A 430 16.05 2.84 7.37
C SER A 430 14.92 3.80 7.01
N ILE A 431 13.98 4.05 7.93
CA ILE A 431 12.86 4.97 7.69
C ILE A 431 13.34 6.37 7.33
N PHE A 432 14.27 6.93 8.12
CA PHE A 432 14.75 8.29 7.88
C PHE A 432 15.64 8.40 6.64
N THR A 433 16.41 7.36 6.31
CA THR A 433 17.17 7.34 5.04
C THR A 433 16.25 7.28 3.83
N VAL A 434 15.13 6.54 3.88
CA VAL A 434 14.12 6.53 2.81
C VAL A 434 13.47 7.90 2.65
N ILE A 435 13.12 8.58 3.75
CA ILE A 435 12.60 9.97 3.70
C ILE A 435 13.60 10.90 3.01
N ALA A 436 14.89 10.80 3.38
CA ALA A 436 15.94 11.62 2.79
C ALA A 436 16.10 11.36 1.27
N LEU A 437 16.04 10.10 0.83
CA LEU A 437 16.14 9.72 -0.58
C LEU A 437 14.92 10.16 -1.40
N ILE A 438 13.71 10.10 -0.82
CA ILE A 438 12.50 10.65 -1.48
C ILE A 438 12.65 12.16 -1.68
N CYS A 439 13.10 12.88 -0.66
CA CYS A 439 13.37 14.32 -0.79
C CYS A 439 14.47 14.61 -1.83
N ASP A 440 15.52 13.78 -1.88
CA ASP A 440 16.59 13.91 -2.87
C ASP A 440 16.09 13.75 -4.31
N PHE A 441 15.17 12.82 -4.56
CA PHE A 441 14.51 12.66 -5.86
C PHE A 441 13.81 13.96 -6.33
N TYR A 442 13.11 14.65 -5.42
CA TYR A 442 12.50 15.96 -5.74
C TYR A 442 13.54 17.05 -5.99
N ILE A 443 14.68 17.02 -5.29
CA ILE A 443 15.80 17.96 -5.51
C ILE A 443 16.42 17.72 -6.90
N ALA A 444 16.70 16.46 -7.23
CA ALA A 444 17.34 16.06 -8.49
C ALA A 444 16.48 16.40 -9.72
N THR A 445 15.15 16.20 -9.62
CA THR A 445 14.22 16.53 -10.71
C THR A 445 13.95 18.03 -10.83
N GLY A 446 13.92 18.76 -9.71
CA GLY A 446 13.67 20.20 -9.69
C GLY A 446 14.88 21.07 -10.06
N THR A 447 16.09 20.55 -9.94
CA THR A 447 17.34 21.27 -10.22
C THR A 447 18.34 20.37 -10.95
N LYS A 448 18.55 20.63 -12.25
CA LYS A 448 19.60 19.93 -13.01
C LYS A 448 20.94 20.10 -12.30
N ASN A 449 21.55 19.00 -11.87
CA ASN A 449 22.87 18.91 -11.24
C ASN A 449 23.02 19.66 -9.89
N SER A 450 22.07 19.50 -8.97
CA SER A 450 22.27 19.99 -7.59
C SER A 450 23.49 19.32 -6.93
N PRO A 451 24.45 20.09 -6.37
CA PRO A 451 25.63 19.55 -5.69
C PRO A 451 25.30 18.83 -4.37
N LEU A 452 24.05 18.93 -3.90
CA LEU A 452 23.60 18.33 -2.65
C LEU A 452 23.17 16.87 -2.79
N THR A 453 22.92 16.40 -4.01
CA THR A 453 22.39 15.04 -4.24
C THR A 453 23.37 13.94 -3.80
N TRP A 454 24.62 14.04 -4.26
CA TRP A 454 25.65 13.06 -3.92
C TRP A 454 25.95 12.97 -2.41
N PRO A 455 26.14 14.08 -1.66
CA PRO A 455 26.28 14.03 -0.21
C PRO A 455 25.11 13.33 0.52
N VAL A 456 23.86 13.56 0.10
CA VAL A 456 22.68 12.93 0.71
C VAL A 456 22.71 11.42 0.50
N ILE A 457 22.97 10.96 -0.73
CA ILE A 457 23.03 9.54 -1.07
C ILE A 457 24.14 8.82 -0.29
N VAL A 458 25.35 9.39 -0.27
CA VAL A 458 26.51 8.79 0.42
C VAL A 458 26.26 8.70 1.93
N THR A 459 25.73 9.77 2.54
CA THR A 459 25.43 9.79 3.97
C THR A 459 24.33 8.77 4.32
N ALA A 460 23.27 8.70 3.52
CA ALA A 460 22.19 7.73 3.70
C ALA A 460 22.70 6.29 3.60
N GLY A 461 23.54 6.01 2.60
CA GLY A 461 24.16 4.70 2.39
C GLY A 461 25.04 4.28 3.56
N LEU A 462 25.89 5.17 4.07
CA LEU A 462 26.76 4.89 5.21
C LEU A 462 25.95 4.59 6.48
N LEU A 463 24.91 5.38 6.77
CA LEU A 463 24.03 5.14 7.92
C LEU A 463 23.33 3.78 7.84
N LEU A 464 22.87 3.38 6.65
CA LEU A 464 22.25 2.06 6.43
C LEU A 464 23.24 0.93 6.67
N VAL A 465 24.43 1.00 6.07
CA VAL A 465 25.47 -0.04 6.19
C VAL A 465 25.88 -0.22 7.65
N VAL A 466 26.11 0.87 8.38
CA VAL A 466 26.49 0.80 9.79
C VAL A 466 25.36 0.22 10.64
N SER A 467 24.13 0.73 10.51
CA SER A 467 23.00 0.28 11.34
C SER A 467 22.65 -1.19 11.10
N TRP A 468 22.65 -1.66 9.84
CA TRP A 468 22.42 -3.06 9.51
C TRP A 468 23.60 -3.95 9.88
N GLY A 469 24.84 -3.47 9.74
CA GLY A 469 26.04 -4.17 10.19
C GLY A 469 26.00 -4.45 11.69
N VAL A 470 25.65 -3.45 12.51
CA VAL A 470 25.48 -3.61 13.97
C VAL A 470 24.41 -4.66 14.29
N TRP A 471 23.26 -4.61 13.62
CA TRP A 471 22.21 -5.60 13.82
C TRP A 471 22.65 -7.02 13.43
N LEU A 472 23.30 -7.18 12.27
CA LEU A 472 23.80 -8.47 11.79
C LEU A 472 24.80 -9.10 12.78
N VAL A 473 25.72 -8.31 13.32
CA VAL A 473 26.67 -8.78 14.34
C VAL A 473 25.94 -9.23 15.61
N LYS A 474 25.02 -8.41 16.14
CA LYS A 474 24.30 -8.72 17.38
C LYS A 474 23.31 -9.89 17.23
N VAL A 475 22.71 -10.09 16.05
CA VAL A 475 21.79 -11.21 15.83
C VAL A 475 22.53 -12.55 15.67
N SER A 476 23.69 -12.54 15.00
CA SER A 476 24.47 -13.75 14.70
C SER A 476 25.28 -14.29 15.89
N HIS A 477 25.88 -13.43 16.70
CA HIS A 477 26.82 -13.85 17.74
C HIS A 477 26.18 -14.07 19.11
N LEU A 478 25.06 -13.41 19.43
CA LEU A 478 24.48 -13.49 20.76
C LEU A 478 23.66 -14.77 20.96
N PRO A 479 23.88 -15.58 22.00
CA PRO A 479 23.02 -16.72 22.28
C PRO A 479 21.60 -16.27 22.64
N ARG A 480 20.59 -17.01 22.14
CA ARG A 480 19.16 -16.69 22.34
C ARG A 480 18.65 -17.13 23.71
N TYR A 481 19.16 -18.25 24.20
CA TYR A 481 18.67 -18.90 25.40
C TYR A 481 19.76 -18.91 26.45
N VAL A 482 19.43 -18.62 27.71
CA VAL A 482 20.38 -18.72 28.84
C VAL A 482 21.06 -20.09 28.86
N GLN A 483 22.20 -20.21 29.53
CA GLN A 483 23.02 -21.43 29.50
C GLN A 483 22.22 -22.71 29.79
N SER A 484 21.40 -22.71 30.85
CA SER A 484 20.53 -23.85 31.20
C SER A 484 19.50 -24.17 30.11
N GLY A 485 18.90 -23.15 29.50
CA GLY A 485 17.96 -23.30 28.39
C GLY A 485 18.62 -23.85 27.13
N SER A 486 19.84 -23.39 26.83
CA SER A 486 20.63 -23.92 25.71
C SER A 486 20.97 -25.40 25.90
N GLN A 487 21.36 -25.81 27.11
CA GLN A 487 21.61 -27.23 27.43
C GLN A 487 20.34 -28.09 27.34
N ALA A 488 19.20 -27.59 27.84
CA ALA A 488 17.93 -28.31 27.76
C ALA A 488 17.47 -28.50 26.30
N ILE A 489 17.64 -27.48 25.46
CA ILE A 489 17.30 -27.55 24.04
C ILE A 489 18.26 -28.50 23.29
N GLU A 490 19.54 -28.52 23.65
CA GLU A 490 20.51 -29.44 23.04
C GLU A 490 20.21 -30.90 23.38
N LYS A 491 19.85 -31.20 24.64
CA LYS A 491 19.35 -32.53 25.02
C LYS A 491 18.11 -32.92 24.20
N LEU A 492 17.20 -31.98 23.99
CA LEU A 492 16.01 -32.20 23.18
C LEU A 492 16.34 -32.44 21.69
N HIS A 493 17.37 -31.78 21.15
CA HIS A 493 17.91 -32.09 19.82
C HIS A 493 18.53 -33.49 19.75
N GLY A 494 19.19 -33.95 20.81
CA GLY A 494 19.68 -35.32 20.93
C GLY A 494 18.53 -36.35 20.94
N PHE A 495 17.43 -36.02 21.62
CA PHE A 495 16.23 -36.87 21.64
C PHE A 495 15.51 -36.92 20.27
N ASP A 496 15.35 -35.78 19.57
CA ASP A 496 14.83 -35.75 18.19
C ASP A 496 15.71 -36.56 17.23
N ARG A 497 17.05 -36.46 17.35
CA ARG A 497 17.99 -37.29 16.58
C ARG A 497 17.82 -38.78 16.87
N MET A 498 17.70 -39.15 18.14
CA MET A 498 17.46 -40.54 18.55
C MET A 498 16.20 -41.10 17.86
N LEU A 499 15.10 -40.35 17.85
CA LEU A 499 13.87 -40.78 17.17
C LEU A 499 13.99 -40.88 15.65
N ARG A 500 14.86 -40.08 15.04
CA ARG A 500 15.10 -40.10 13.58
C ARG A 500 16.01 -41.24 13.15
N ASP A 501 16.91 -41.66 14.04
CA ASP A 501 17.96 -42.65 13.78
C ASP A 501 17.63 -44.05 14.32
N ILE A 502 16.44 -44.23 14.90
CA ILE A 502 15.96 -45.43 15.61
C ILE A 502 16.12 -46.79 14.91
N GLY A 503 16.36 -46.82 13.59
CA GLY A 503 16.66 -48.04 12.84
C GLY A 503 18.14 -48.47 12.87
N HIS A 504 19.04 -47.69 13.48
CA HIS A 504 20.49 -47.95 13.51
C HIS A 504 20.99 -48.49 14.86
N PHE A 505 20.08 -48.71 15.81
CA PHE A 505 20.38 -49.31 17.10
C PHE A 505 19.22 -50.22 17.53
N ASP A 506 19.52 -51.17 18.40
CA ASP A 506 18.55 -52.14 18.90
C ASP A 506 17.49 -51.44 19.77
N THR A 507 16.29 -51.26 19.23
CA THR A 507 15.20 -50.54 19.91
C THR A 507 14.69 -51.27 21.16
N ALA A 508 14.91 -52.58 21.25
CA ALA A 508 14.54 -53.35 22.44
C ALA A 508 15.44 -53.00 23.64
N LYS A 509 16.64 -52.47 23.40
CA LYS A 509 17.57 -52.00 24.45
C LYS A 509 17.29 -50.56 24.91
N VAL A 510 16.43 -49.83 24.22
CA VAL A 510 16.12 -48.41 24.51
C VAL A 510 15.04 -48.28 25.58
N GLY A 511 14.12 -49.27 25.67
CA GLY A 511 13.09 -49.30 26.71
C GLY A 511 11.98 -50.31 26.42
N ASP A 512 11.18 -50.58 27.45
CA ASP A 512 9.99 -51.42 27.35
C ASP A 512 8.92 -50.77 26.45
N LEU A 513 8.01 -51.55 25.88
CA LEU A 513 6.92 -51.07 25.02
C LEU A 513 6.04 -50.02 25.71
N LEU A 514 5.88 -50.12 27.03
CA LEU A 514 5.20 -49.10 27.83
C LEU A 514 5.88 -47.72 27.77
N LEU A 515 7.22 -47.69 27.64
CA LEU A 515 7.98 -46.45 27.45
C LEU A 515 7.73 -45.89 26.05
N TRP A 516 7.67 -46.76 25.03
CA TRP A 516 7.37 -46.37 23.65
C TRP A 516 5.99 -45.72 23.51
N GLU A 517 4.99 -46.18 24.26
CA GLU A 517 3.67 -45.54 24.32
C GLU A 517 3.76 -44.06 24.72
N GLN A 518 4.66 -43.72 25.64
CA GLN A 518 4.90 -42.34 26.08
C GLN A 518 5.74 -41.53 25.08
N ILE A 519 6.59 -42.20 24.29
CA ILE A 519 7.49 -41.59 23.30
C ILE A 519 6.77 -41.27 21.98
N LEU A 520 5.80 -42.10 21.57
CA LEU A 520 5.07 -41.96 20.29
C LEU A 520 4.47 -40.56 20.06
N PRO A 521 3.83 -39.89 21.04
CA PRO A 521 3.40 -38.50 20.90
C PRO A 521 4.52 -37.54 20.49
N TYR A 522 5.73 -37.69 21.03
CA TYR A 522 6.87 -36.85 20.65
C TYR A 522 7.33 -37.13 19.21
N ALA A 523 7.33 -38.41 18.80
CA ALA A 523 7.64 -38.77 17.43
C ALA A 523 6.64 -38.15 16.44
N VAL A 524 5.35 -38.01 16.83
CA VAL A 524 4.35 -37.30 16.02
C VAL A 524 4.65 -35.80 15.97
N ALA A 525 4.93 -35.19 17.12
CA ALA A 525 5.29 -33.78 17.19
C ALA A 525 6.53 -33.46 16.32
N PHE A 526 7.55 -34.31 16.32
CA PHE A 526 8.76 -34.09 15.52
C PHE A 526 8.67 -34.59 14.08
N GLY A 527 7.62 -35.36 13.76
CA GLY A 527 7.39 -35.92 12.42
C GLY A 527 8.20 -37.18 12.10
N SER A 528 8.77 -37.85 13.11
CA SER A 528 9.49 -39.13 12.99
C SER A 528 8.59 -40.36 13.22
N ALA A 529 7.31 -40.17 13.53
CA ALA A 529 6.42 -41.25 13.96
C ALA A 529 6.29 -42.45 12.99
N LYS A 530 6.28 -42.22 11.66
CA LYS A 530 6.29 -43.32 10.68
C LYS A 530 7.54 -44.20 10.77
N LYS A 531 8.71 -43.60 11.01
CA LYS A 531 9.97 -44.32 11.19
C LYS A 531 9.97 -45.12 12.49
N VAL A 532 9.53 -44.50 13.58
CA VAL A 532 9.42 -45.15 14.89
C VAL A 532 8.48 -46.35 14.81
N ALA A 533 7.32 -46.21 14.17
CA ALA A 533 6.38 -47.30 13.98
C ALA A 533 6.95 -48.46 13.15
N ALA A 534 7.72 -48.16 12.09
CA ALA A 534 8.38 -49.19 11.30
C ALA A 534 9.45 -49.95 12.12
N ALA A 535 10.24 -49.24 12.93
CA ALA A 535 11.24 -49.85 13.79
C ALA A 535 10.61 -50.74 14.87
N LEU A 536 9.50 -50.30 15.48
CA LEU A 536 8.76 -51.10 16.46
C LEU A 536 8.20 -52.40 15.84
N LYS A 537 7.68 -52.34 14.61
CA LYS A 537 7.23 -53.54 13.87
C LYS A 537 8.36 -54.51 13.54
N ALA A 538 9.56 -53.99 13.31
CA ALA A 538 10.71 -54.81 12.94
C ALA A 538 11.29 -55.57 14.16
N ASN A 539 11.19 -54.98 15.35
CA ASN A 539 11.90 -55.46 16.54
C ASN A 539 11.01 -56.15 17.59
N PHE A 540 9.68 -56.11 17.45
CA PHE A 540 8.73 -56.74 18.38
C PHE A 540 7.69 -57.57 17.63
N SER A 541 7.19 -58.63 18.28
CA SER A 541 6.09 -59.43 17.72
C SER A 541 4.77 -58.68 17.77
N ASP A 542 3.82 -59.06 16.90
CA ASP A 542 2.50 -58.41 16.84
C ASP A 542 1.75 -58.50 18.18
N GLU A 543 1.84 -59.65 18.87
CA GLU A 543 1.20 -59.83 20.18
C GLU A 543 1.85 -58.95 21.27
N GLN A 544 3.18 -58.81 21.25
CA GLN A 544 3.89 -57.90 22.15
C GLN A 544 3.43 -56.45 21.92
N LEU A 545 3.35 -56.02 20.66
CA LEU A 545 2.91 -54.68 20.30
C LEU A 545 1.45 -54.43 20.69
N ARG A 546 0.57 -55.43 20.53
CA ARG A 546 -0.86 -55.35 20.91
C ARG A 546 -1.05 -55.14 22.41
N VAL A 547 -0.26 -55.84 23.23
CA VAL A 547 -0.34 -55.74 24.71
C VAL A 547 0.42 -54.50 25.22
N GLY A 548 1.57 -54.20 24.65
CA GLY A 548 2.47 -53.15 25.12
C GLY A 548 2.14 -51.73 24.66
N LEU A 549 1.34 -51.57 23.60
CA LEU A 549 0.94 -50.27 23.04
C LEU A 549 -0.59 -50.17 22.92
N PRO A 550 -1.35 -50.16 24.03
CA PRO A 550 -2.82 -50.25 23.98
C PRO A 550 -3.48 -49.13 23.16
N ILE A 551 -2.85 -47.95 23.05
CA ILE A 551 -3.32 -46.82 22.25
C ILE A 551 -2.46 -46.66 20.99
N GLY A 552 -1.14 -46.84 21.07
CA GLY A 552 -0.24 -46.76 19.92
C GLY A 552 -0.49 -47.83 18.86
N TYR A 553 -0.89 -49.04 19.25
CA TYR A 553 -1.12 -50.18 18.36
C TYR A 553 -2.27 -49.93 17.35
N PRO A 554 -3.51 -49.63 17.77
CA PRO A 554 -4.62 -49.40 16.84
C PRO A 554 -4.49 -48.09 16.05
N LEU A 555 -3.83 -47.07 16.61
CA LEU A 555 -3.73 -45.75 15.99
C LEU A 555 -2.55 -45.61 15.02
N PHE A 556 -1.50 -46.41 15.20
CA PHE A 556 -0.20 -46.20 14.54
C PHE A 556 0.44 -47.45 13.94
N ILE A 557 0.38 -48.58 14.64
CA ILE A 557 1.00 -49.83 14.18
C ILE A 557 0.10 -50.52 13.17
N TYR A 558 -1.18 -50.69 13.47
CA TYR A 558 -2.09 -51.44 12.59
C TYR A 558 -3.37 -50.68 12.19
N PRO A 559 -3.26 -49.43 11.69
CA PRO A 559 -4.42 -48.58 11.45
C PRO A 559 -5.39 -49.10 10.38
N GLN A 560 -4.91 -49.98 9.48
CA GLN A 560 -5.72 -50.58 8.42
C GLN A 560 -6.84 -51.48 8.96
N ALA A 561 -6.63 -52.14 10.10
CA ALA A 561 -7.67 -52.96 10.73
C ALA A 561 -8.74 -52.14 11.47
N PHE A 562 -8.53 -50.83 11.65
CA PHE A 562 -9.41 -49.99 12.46
C PHE A 562 -10.07 -48.86 11.64
N ALA A 563 -9.27 -47.99 10.99
CA ALA A 563 -9.77 -46.79 10.30
C ALA A 563 -9.28 -46.65 8.85
N GLY A 564 -8.43 -47.56 8.36
CA GLY A 564 -7.89 -47.55 6.99
C GLY A 564 -6.72 -46.56 6.74
N THR A 565 -6.43 -45.65 7.69
CA THR A 565 -5.32 -44.68 7.62
C THR A 565 -4.79 -44.38 9.03
N ASP A 566 -3.53 -43.99 9.19
CA ASP A 566 -2.98 -43.68 10.52
C ASP A 566 -3.57 -42.39 11.11
N PHE A 567 -3.88 -42.40 12.42
CA PHE A 567 -4.53 -41.27 13.09
C PHE A 567 -3.75 -39.97 12.94
N SER A 568 -2.42 -40.05 13.09
CA SER A 568 -1.59 -38.84 13.07
C SER A 568 -1.64 -38.12 11.72
N SER A 569 -1.47 -38.84 10.61
CA SER A 569 -1.51 -38.22 9.28
C SER A 569 -2.93 -37.74 8.93
N SER A 570 -3.94 -38.55 9.24
CA SER A 570 -5.35 -38.25 8.92
C SER A 570 -5.85 -37.02 9.68
N PHE A 571 -5.63 -36.97 10.99
CA PHE A 571 -6.04 -35.84 11.81
C PHE A 571 -5.24 -34.58 11.48
N THR A 572 -3.91 -34.66 11.36
CA THR A 572 -3.06 -33.49 11.06
C THR A 572 -3.49 -32.83 9.75
N SER A 573 -3.70 -33.59 8.70
CA SER A 573 -4.08 -33.07 7.37
C SER A 573 -5.46 -32.43 7.37
N THR A 574 -6.46 -33.13 7.90
CA THR A 574 -7.84 -32.64 8.02
C THR A 574 -7.90 -31.36 8.86
N PHE A 575 -7.26 -31.36 10.02
CA PHE A 575 -7.23 -30.21 10.92
C PHE A 575 -6.50 -29.02 10.29
N SER A 576 -5.33 -29.23 9.67
CA SER A 576 -4.57 -28.15 9.02
C SER A 576 -5.37 -27.48 7.89
N SER A 577 -6.05 -28.28 7.07
CA SER A 577 -6.91 -27.76 5.99
C SER A 577 -8.10 -26.96 6.51
N SER A 578 -8.65 -27.35 7.67
CA SER A 578 -9.78 -26.68 8.31
C SER A 578 -9.40 -25.35 8.95
N VAL A 579 -8.14 -25.18 9.37
CA VAL A 579 -7.63 -23.94 9.99
C VAL A 579 -7.19 -22.89 8.94
N ALA A 580 -6.74 -23.31 7.76
CA ALA A 580 -6.14 -22.42 6.75
C ALA A 580 -7.15 -21.56 5.95
N ALA A 581 -8.46 -21.77 6.12
CA ALA A 581 -9.48 -21.22 5.21
C ALA A 581 -9.76 -19.70 5.29
N ASN A 582 -9.19 -18.93 6.22
CA ASN A 582 -9.59 -17.53 6.46
C ASN A 582 -8.42 -16.59 6.85
N SER A 583 -8.14 -15.55 6.04
CA SER A 583 -7.53 -14.31 6.54
C SER A 583 -7.76 -13.12 5.58
N ILE A 584 -8.49 -12.08 6.05
CA ILE A 584 -8.33 -10.61 5.82
C ILE A 584 -9.69 -9.88 5.98
N SER A 585 -9.81 -8.95 6.94
CA SER A 585 -10.62 -7.72 6.81
C SER A 585 -10.29 -6.67 7.89
N SER A 586 -10.05 -5.43 7.44
CA SER A 586 -10.70 -4.17 7.86
C SER A 586 -9.83 -2.95 7.53
N THR A 587 -10.44 -1.99 6.83
CA THR A 587 -9.89 -0.69 6.43
C THR A 587 -10.82 0.41 6.96
N SER A 588 -10.25 1.47 7.52
CA SER A 588 -10.94 2.75 7.72
C SER A 588 -9.97 3.91 7.47
N GLY A 589 -10.47 4.99 6.87
CA GLY A 589 -9.74 6.23 6.67
C GLY A 589 -10.52 7.22 5.78
N GLY A 590 -10.65 8.47 6.24
CA GLY A 590 -11.26 9.59 5.52
C GLY A 590 -10.31 10.79 5.34
N SER A 591 -10.91 11.99 5.15
CA SER A 591 -10.35 13.33 4.80
C SER A 591 -10.15 13.56 3.28
N GLY A 592 -10.26 14.76 2.68
CA GLY A 592 -10.39 16.16 3.11
C GLY A 592 -9.85 17.06 1.96
N GLY A 593 -10.40 18.27 1.76
CA GLY A 593 -10.28 19.07 0.51
C GLY A 593 -9.19 20.15 0.42
N PHE A 594 -9.27 20.98 -0.64
CA PHE A 594 -8.35 22.10 -0.97
C PHE A 594 -9.10 23.40 -1.33
N SER A 595 -8.44 24.56 -1.18
CA SER A 595 -8.82 25.83 -1.82
C SER A 595 -7.58 26.64 -2.26
N GLY A 596 -7.70 27.39 -3.36
CA GLY A 596 -6.65 28.25 -3.91
C GLY A 596 -7.24 29.55 -4.49
N GLY A 597 -6.83 30.69 -3.95
CA GLY A 597 -7.34 32.02 -4.32
C GLY A 597 -6.81 32.54 -5.66
N GLY A 598 -7.67 33.24 -6.40
CA GLY A 598 -7.35 33.94 -7.65
C GLY A 598 -7.55 35.44 -7.55
N THR A 599 -7.09 36.18 -8.55
CA THR A 599 -7.26 37.63 -8.66
C THR A 599 -8.44 37.89 -9.60
N GLY A 600 -9.30 38.87 -9.29
CA GLY A 600 -10.54 39.11 -10.05
C GLY A 600 -10.32 39.22 -11.58
N GLY A 601 -11.35 38.91 -12.37
CA GLY A 601 -11.35 38.83 -13.84
C GLY A 601 -12.48 37.91 -14.34
N PHE A 602 -12.83 37.95 -15.63
CA PHE A 602 -13.91 37.11 -16.20
C PHE A 602 -13.41 35.72 -16.63
N GLY A 603 -14.30 34.76 -16.86
CA GLY A 603 -13.98 33.45 -17.45
C GLY A 603 -13.71 32.31 -16.46
N GLY A 604 -13.92 32.53 -15.15
CA GLY A 604 -13.54 31.58 -14.09
C GLY A 604 -14.31 30.26 -14.08
N GLY A 605 -15.55 30.25 -14.56
CA GLY A 605 -16.42 29.08 -14.65
C GLY A 605 -16.30 28.29 -15.96
N SER A 606 -15.35 28.63 -16.84
CA SER A 606 -15.14 27.87 -18.08
C SER A 606 -14.58 26.47 -17.81
N GLY A 607 -14.97 25.49 -18.63
CA GLY A 607 -14.69 24.07 -18.38
C GLY A 607 -15.23 23.16 -19.47
N GLY A 608 -14.94 21.87 -19.38
CA GLY A 608 -15.41 20.88 -20.34
C GLY A 608 -15.11 19.45 -19.92
N GLY A 609 -15.77 18.51 -20.59
CA GLY A 609 -15.67 17.09 -20.34
C GLY A 609 -16.29 16.25 -21.45
N ALA A 610 -16.40 14.94 -21.22
CA ALA A 610 -16.98 13.96 -22.14
C ALA A 610 -18.13 13.20 -21.47
N PHE A 611 -19.08 12.69 -22.27
CA PHE A 611 -20.27 11.99 -21.78
C PHE A 611 -20.54 10.67 -22.51
#